data_AF-A0A965VFY3-F1
#
_entry.id   AF-A0A965VFY3-F1
#
_cell.length_a   1.000
_cell.length_b   1.000
_cell.length_c   1.000
_cell.angle_alpha   90.00
_cell.angle_beta   90.00
_cell.angle_gamma   90.00
#
_symmetry.space_group_name_H-M   'P 1'
#
loop_
_entity.id
_entity.type
_entity.pdbx_description
1 polymer ?
#
loop_
_entity_poly.entity_id
_entity_poly.type
_entity_poly.pdbx_seq_one_letter_code
_entity_poly.pdbx_strand_id
1 'polypeptide(L)'
;MTDTTPQTARPAIRRDIAGVPVTELARTYGTPLYVYDAEMVRRRCRDLAAWDTVRFAQKACSNLAVLDLVRRAGVMVDAVSTGEIHRALAAGY
;
A
#
# COMPACT_ATOMS: atom_id res chain seq x y z
N MET A 1 -1.60 16.65 25.69
CA MET A 1 -2.10 17.66 24.75
C MET A 1 -2.57 16.92 23.52
N THR A 2 -3.84 16.52 23.48
CA THR A 2 -4.41 15.77 22.36
C THR A 2 -4.57 16.73 21.19
N ASP A 3 -3.76 16.53 20.15
CA ASP A 3 -3.88 17.26 18.90
C ASP A 3 -5.17 16.80 18.19
N THR A 4 -6.28 17.45 18.54
CA THR A 4 -7.59 17.24 17.92
C THR A 4 -7.64 18.05 16.63
N THR A 5 -6.74 17.76 15.68
CA THR A 5 -6.88 18.33 14.33
C THR A 5 -8.19 17.81 13.73
N PRO A 6 -9.14 18.66 13.33
CA PRO A 6 -10.41 18.22 12.77
C PRO A 6 -10.14 17.45 11.48
N GLN A 7 -10.58 16.21 11.44
CA GLN A 7 -10.52 15.38 10.24
C GLN A 7 -11.51 15.94 9.22
N THR A 8 -11.02 16.83 8.36
CA THR A 8 -11.80 17.42 7.27
C THR A 8 -12.46 16.32 6.46
N ALA A 9 -13.77 16.44 6.24
CA ALA A 9 -14.55 15.46 5.49
C ALA A 9 -13.88 15.21 4.13
N ARG A 10 -13.58 13.93 3.84
CA ARG A 10 -12.97 13.58 2.55
C ARG A 10 -13.96 13.96 1.45
N PRO A 11 -13.52 14.67 0.40
CA PRO A 11 -14.39 15.01 -0.71
C PRO A 11 -14.96 13.73 -1.33
N ALA A 12 -16.23 13.77 -1.73
CA ALA A 12 -16.92 12.64 -2.35
C ALA A 12 -16.19 12.11 -3.60
N ILE A 13 -15.45 12.99 -4.29
CA ILE A 13 -14.65 12.66 -5.46
C ILE A 13 -13.17 12.94 -5.15
N ARG A 14 -12.33 11.92 -5.32
CA ARG A 14 -10.87 12.06 -5.21
C ARG A 14 -10.32 12.73 -6.47
N ARG A 15 -9.57 13.82 -6.31
CA ARG A 15 -8.98 14.59 -7.43
C ARG A 15 -7.49 14.35 -7.61
N ASP A 16 -6.80 13.89 -6.59
CA ASP A 16 -5.37 13.58 -6.59
C ASP A 16 -5.07 12.29 -5.80
N ILE A 17 -3.94 11.66 -6.10
CA ILE A 17 -3.38 10.54 -5.34
C ILE A 17 -1.91 10.85 -5.07
N ALA A 18 -1.51 10.85 -3.81
CA ALA A 18 -0.15 11.23 -3.37
C ALA A 18 0.29 12.61 -3.92
N GLY A 19 -0.65 13.56 -3.99
CA GLY A 19 -0.39 14.92 -4.52
C GLY A 19 -0.38 15.02 -6.05
N VAL A 20 -0.55 13.92 -6.78
CA VAL A 20 -0.58 13.91 -8.26
C VAL A 20 -2.03 13.94 -8.75
N PRO A 21 -2.43 14.87 -9.63
CA PRO A 21 -3.78 14.93 -10.19
C PRO A 21 -4.18 13.63 -10.90
N VAL A 22 -5.38 13.12 -10.62
CA VAL A 22 -5.90 11.90 -11.25
C VAL A 22 -6.00 12.04 -12.78
N THR A 23 -6.34 13.23 -13.27
CA THR A 23 -6.40 13.53 -14.71
C THR A 23 -5.04 13.48 -15.39
N GLU A 24 -3.97 13.86 -14.68
CA GLU A 24 -2.60 13.75 -15.19
C GLU A 24 -2.16 12.29 -15.28
N LEU A 25 -2.41 11.51 -14.22
CA LEU A 25 -2.12 10.07 -14.19
C LEU A 25 -2.83 9.34 -15.35
N ALA A 26 -4.12 9.62 -15.57
CA ALA A 26 -4.89 9.02 -16.65
C ALA A 26 -4.38 9.41 -18.05
N ARG A 27 -3.91 10.65 -18.23
CA ARG A 27 -3.31 11.09 -19.51
C ARG A 27 -1.97 10.42 -19.77
N THR A 28 -1.12 10.33 -18.74
CA THR A 28 0.24 9.78 -18.86
C THR A 28 0.25 8.26 -19.03
N TYR A 29 -0.59 7.53 -18.28
CA TYR A 29 -0.55 6.07 -18.23
C TYR A 29 -1.75 5.38 -18.88
N GLY A 30 -2.74 6.14 -19.36
CA GLY A 30 -3.97 5.60 -19.93
C GLY A 30 -4.94 5.04 -18.88
N THR A 31 -6.03 4.42 -19.34
CA THR A 31 -7.04 3.78 -18.48
C THR A 31 -7.51 2.45 -19.08
N PRO A 32 -7.83 1.42 -18.27
CA PRO A 32 -7.91 1.41 -16.80
C PRO A 32 -6.53 1.44 -16.11
N LEU A 33 -6.44 2.17 -14.99
CA LEU A 33 -5.19 2.39 -14.24
C LEU A 33 -5.39 2.13 -12.75
N TYR A 34 -4.53 1.26 -12.18
CA TYR A 34 -4.41 1.11 -10.73
C TYR A 34 -3.28 2.00 -10.22
N VAL A 35 -3.59 2.83 -9.21
CA VAL A 35 -2.63 3.75 -8.60
C VAL A 35 -2.55 3.46 -7.11
N TYR A 36 -1.33 3.26 -6.61
CA TYR A 36 -1.05 3.00 -5.21
C TYR A 36 -0.26 4.17 -4.61
N ASP A 37 -0.67 4.61 -3.42
CA ASP A 37 0.09 5.56 -2.62
C ASP A 37 1.06 4.77 -1.71
N ALA A 38 2.36 4.86 -2.00
CA ALA A 38 3.38 4.14 -1.24
C ALA A 38 3.46 4.58 0.23
N GLU A 39 3.21 5.86 0.52
CA GLU A 39 3.24 6.35 1.90
C GLU A 39 2.02 5.88 2.70
N MET A 40 0.87 5.72 2.04
CA MET A 40 -0.27 5.04 2.64
C MET A 40 0.10 3.62 3.08
N VAL A 41 0.77 2.83 2.24
CA VAL A 41 1.20 1.46 2.59
C VAL A 41 2.14 1.50 3.79
N ARG A 42 3.18 2.34 3.76
CA ARG A 42 4.14 2.47 4.88
C ARG A 42 3.45 2.90 6.17
N ARG A 43 2.54 3.86 6.11
CA ARG A 43 1.78 4.30 7.28
C ARG A 43 0.95 3.17 7.86
N ARG A 44 0.26 2.37 7.04
CA ARG A 44 -0.50 1.21 7.53
C ARG A 44 0.39 0.15 8.18
N CYS A 45 1.60 -0.07 7.68
CA CYS A 45 2.57 -0.92 8.38
C CYS A 45 2.96 -0.34 9.75
N ARG A 46 3.23 0.98 9.83
CA ARG A 46 3.57 1.65 11.11
C ARG A 46 2.42 1.67 12.11
N ASP A 47 1.19 1.85 11.65
CA ASP A 47 -0.03 1.77 12.48
C ASP A 47 -0.12 0.40 13.18
N LEU A 48 0.48 -0.64 12.60
CA LEU A 48 0.51 -2.00 13.12
C LEU A 48 1.83 -2.39 13.83
N ALA A 49 2.72 -1.45 14.08
CA ALA A 49 4.03 -1.75 14.67
C ALA A 49 3.98 -2.15 16.16
N ALA A 50 2.85 -1.96 16.84
CA ALA A 50 2.68 -2.33 18.24
C ALA A 50 2.51 -3.85 18.47
N TRP A 51 2.24 -4.62 17.41
CA TRP A 51 2.10 -6.07 17.47
C TRP A 51 3.43 -6.76 17.15
N ASP A 52 3.73 -7.84 17.86
CA ASP A 52 5.01 -8.58 17.73
C ASP A 52 5.27 -9.12 16.31
N THR A 53 4.22 -9.54 15.61
CA THR A 53 4.34 -10.03 14.23
C THR A 53 3.11 -9.65 13.44
N VAL A 54 3.33 -8.87 12.38
CA VAL A 54 2.32 -8.54 11.38
C VAL A 54 2.63 -9.31 10.11
N ARG A 55 1.63 -9.96 9.52
CA ARG A 55 1.72 -10.63 8.21
C ARG A 55 0.76 -9.98 7.24
N PHE A 56 1.28 -9.51 6.12
CA PHE A 56 0.47 -9.04 5.01
C PHE A 56 -0.07 -10.23 4.22
N ALA A 57 -1.40 -10.35 4.15
CA ALA A 57 -2.06 -11.37 3.35
C ALA A 57 -1.90 -11.06 1.85
N GLN A 58 -0.96 -11.72 1.18
CA GLN A 58 -0.54 -11.40 -0.20
C GLN A 58 -1.68 -11.49 -1.22
N LYS A 59 -2.68 -12.35 -0.97
CA LYS A 59 -3.88 -12.47 -1.81
C LYS A 59 -4.64 -11.16 -2.00
N ALA A 60 -4.47 -10.18 -1.08
CA ALA A 60 -5.08 -8.86 -1.19
C ALA A 60 -4.42 -8.00 -2.30
N CYS A 61 -3.11 -8.13 -2.50
CA CYS A 61 -2.38 -7.47 -3.57
C CYS A 61 -1.02 -8.15 -3.81
N SER A 62 -0.89 -8.86 -4.92
CA SER A 62 0.33 -9.59 -5.30
C SER A 62 1.34 -8.75 -6.12
N ASN A 63 1.19 -7.43 -6.13
CA ASN A 63 2.12 -6.54 -6.84
C ASN A 63 3.50 -6.54 -6.15
N LEU A 64 4.57 -6.82 -6.90
CA LEU A 64 5.92 -6.93 -6.34
C LEU A 64 6.42 -5.64 -5.67
N ALA A 65 6.04 -4.47 -6.17
CA ALA A 65 6.42 -3.20 -5.54
C ALA A 65 5.70 -2.99 -4.20
N VAL A 66 4.44 -3.42 -4.08
CA VAL A 66 3.72 -3.40 -2.79
C VAL A 66 4.35 -4.39 -1.81
N LEU A 67 4.71 -5.58 -2.27
CA LEU A 67 5.40 -6.58 -1.47
C LEU A 67 6.75 -6.07 -0.96
N ASP A 68 7.55 -5.43 -1.81
CA ASP A 68 8.82 -4.80 -1.42
C ASP A 68 8.62 -3.66 -0.39
N LEU A 69 7.59 -2.82 -0.54
CA LEU A 69 7.27 -1.78 0.44
C LEU A 69 6.95 -2.36 1.81
N VAL A 70 6.10 -3.39 1.87
CA VAL A 70 5.71 -4.08 3.10
C VAL A 70 6.94 -4.74 3.74
N ARG A 71 7.78 -5.40 2.94
CA ARG A 71 9.01 -6.06 3.41
C ARG A 71 9.98 -5.07 4.04
N ARG A 72 10.23 -3.94 3.37
CA ARG A 72 11.10 -2.86 3.87
C ARG A 72 10.57 -2.21 5.14
N ALA A 73 9.27 -2.32 5.40
CA ALA A 73 8.65 -1.88 6.65
C ALA A 73 8.76 -2.92 7.78
N GLY A 74 9.44 -4.05 7.57
CA GLY A 74 9.63 -5.11 8.57
C GLY A 74 8.40 -6.00 8.77
N VAL A 75 7.38 -5.87 7.93
CA VAL A 75 6.17 -6.70 7.97
C VAL A 75 6.44 -8.00 7.22
N MET A 76 6.02 -9.13 7.79
CA MET A 76 6.13 -10.45 7.17
C MET A 76 5.05 -10.63 6.09
N VAL A 77 5.15 -11.67 5.27
CA VAL A 77 4.11 -12.00 4.28
C VAL A 77 3.43 -13.34 4.62
N ASP A 78 2.13 -13.42 4.35
CA ASP A 78 1.34 -14.64 4.35
C ASP A 78 1.01 -15.02 2.90
N ALA A 79 1.42 -16.23 2.49
CA ALA A 79 1.29 -16.76 1.14
C ALA A 79 0.60 -18.13 1.19
N VAL A 80 -0.43 -18.31 0.37
CA VAL A 80 -1.32 -19.49 0.37
C VAL A 80 -1.22 -20.34 -0.90
N SER A 81 -0.27 -20.03 -1.79
CA SER A 81 -0.01 -20.84 -2.98
C SER A 81 1.47 -20.78 -3.39
N THR A 82 1.92 -21.76 -4.18
CA THR A 82 3.28 -21.79 -4.75
C THR A 82 3.58 -20.51 -5.55
N GLY A 83 2.63 -20.04 -6.35
CA GLY A 83 2.79 -18.80 -7.11
C GLY A 83 2.91 -17.55 -6.23
N GLU A 84 2.29 -17.57 -5.05
CA GLU A 84 2.47 -16.50 -4.08
C GLU A 84 3.83 -16.55 -3.38
N ILE A 85 4.31 -17.74 -3.03
CA ILE A 85 5.66 -17.95 -2.50
C ILE A 85 6.71 -17.43 -3.50
N HIS A 86 6.57 -17.74 -4.79
CA HIS A 86 7.50 -17.26 -5.82
C HIS A 86 7.54 -15.72 -5.91
N ARG A 87 6.39 -15.06 -5.77
CA ARG A 87 6.33 -13.59 -5.76
C ARG A 87 6.94 -12.98 -4.51
N ALA A 88 6.73 -13.59 -3.34
CA ALA A 88 7.38 -13.17 -2.11
C ALA A 88 8.91 -13.25 -2.22
N LEU A 89 9.44 -14.38 -2.71
CA LEU A 89 10.87 -14.54 -2.96
C LEU A 89 11.40 -13.51 -3.97
N ALA A 90 10.67 -13.25 -5.06
CA ALA A 90 11.04 -12.24 -6.04
C ALA A 90 11.06 -10.81 -5.47
N ALA A 91 10.22 -10.54 -4.46
CA ALA A 91 10.24 -9.27 -3.72
C ALA A 91 11.33 -9.20 -2.64
N GLY A 92 12.04 -10.30 -2.38
CA GLY A 92 13.19 -10.39 -1.47
C GLY A 92 12.86 -10.77 -0.03
N TYR A 93 11.68 -11.39 0.21
CA TYR A 93 11.32 -11.97 1.52
C TYR A 93 12.16 -13.20 1.87
#